data_AF-I1C524-F1
#
_entry.id   AF-I1C524-F1
#
_cell.length_a   1.000
_cell.length_b   1.000
_cell.length_c   1.000
_cell.angle_alpha   90.00
_cell.angle_beta   90.00
_cell.angle_gamma   90.00
#
_symmetry.space_group_name_H-M   'P 1'
#
loop_
_entity.id
_entity.type
_entity.pdbx_description
1 polymer ?
#
loop_
_entity_poly.entity_id
_entity_poly.type
_entity_poly.pdbx_seq_one_letter_code
_entity_poly.pdbx_strand_id
1 'polypeptide(L)'
;MSDEIYPGIPLEGNIVKYGRFIALKHNMTGRFLTSRSGDCYETGSGQQKAVTAAWEPAPETMFIVLPRLGEERGPEEDVNFGDLIRLKHVESRANLHSHPDFASPLTEQQEVTCFGDDFTTDENDQWVVEQWSFDEAENEEFDVEDPTWYVGRSFYLRHASTGVTLHSHEETFGDDTNEVTGYGNGPDENDRWRVVVE
;
A
#
# COMPACT_ATOMS: atom_id res chain seq x y z
N MET A 1 -10.68 -20.32 10.53
CA MET A 1 -10.82 -20.32 9.06
C MET A 1 -12.30 -20.28 8.72
N SER A 2 -12.88 -19.08 8.62
CA SER A 2 -14.15 -18.91 7.92
C SER A 2 -13.85 -18.97 6.43
N ASP A 3 -14.47 -19.88 5.69
CA ASP A 3 -14.43 -19.98 4.21
C ASP A 3 -15.19 -18.80 3.53
N GLU A 4 -15.27 -17.65 4.19
CA GLU A 4 -16.07 -16.52 3.76
C GLU A 4 -15.15 -15.41 3.27
N ILE A 5 -15.36 -14.99 2.02
CA ILE A 5 -14.68 -13.85 1.43
C ILE A 5 -14.99 -12.63 2.28
N TYR A 6 -13.98 -12.07 2.94
CA TYR A 6 -14.16 -10.85 3.73
C TYR A 6 -14.29 -9.65 2.78
N PRO A 7 -15.46 -9.00 2.68
CA PRO A 7 -15.68 -7.95 1.69
C PRO A 7 -14.94 -6.66 2.02
N GLY A 8 -14.52 -6.48 3.29
CA GLY A 8 -14.09 -5.19 3.83
C GLY A 8 -15.26 -4.24 4.08
N ILE A 9 -14.98 -3.14 4.78
CA ILE A 9 -16.00 -2.16 5.19
C ILE A 9 -15.43 -0.75 4.93
N PRO A 10 -16.23 0.23 4.46
CA PRO A 10 -15.80 1.62 4.42
C PRO A 10 -15.26 2.08 5.78
N LEU A 11 -14.22 2.91 5.74
CA LEU A 11 -13.67 3.54 6.94
C LEU A 11 -14.64 4.61 7.44
N GLU A 12 -14.88 4.64 8.75
CA GLU A 12 -15.62 5.72 9.40
C GLU A 12 -14.69 6.44 10.38
N GLY A 13 -14.67 7.77 10.33
CA GLY A 13 -13.77 8.59 11.15
C GLY A 13 -12.37 8.75 10.54
N ASN A 14 -11.41 9.13 11.38
CA ASN A 14 -10.06 9.50 10.94
C ASN A 14 -8.96 8.54 11.41
N ILE A 15 -9.29 7.43 12.08
CA ILE A 15 -8.31 6.43 12.52
C ILE A 15 -8.37 5.22 11.59
N VAL A 16 -7.25 4.81 11.01
CA VAL A 16 -7.18 3.62 10.18
C VAL A 16 -7.35 2.37 11.05
N LYS A 17 -8.22 1.45 10.61
CA LYS A 17 -8.56 0.22 11.35
C LYS A 17 -8.43 -1.00 10.45
N TYR A 18 -8.15 -2.15 11.04
CA TYR A 18 -8.16 -3.42 10.32
C TYR A 18 -9.54 -3.68 9.69
N GLY A 19 -9.54 -4.34 8.55
CA GLY A 19 -10.72 -4.67 7.75
C GLY A 19 -11.35 -3.49 7.00
N ARG A 20 -10.79 -2.28 7.10
CA ARG A 20 -11.34 -1.09 6.46
C ARG A 20 -10.74 -0.79 5.10
N PHE A 21 -11.55 -0.16 4.26
CA PHE A 21 -11.12 0.38 2.97
C PHE A 21 -10.31 1.66 3.16
N ILE A 22 -9.16 1.73 2.50
CA ILE A 22 -8.34 2.93 2.38
C ILE A 22 -7.91 3.11 0.93
N ALA A 23 -7.75 4.37 0.50
CA ALA A 23 -7.05 4.70 -0.74
C ALA A 23 -5.69 5.32 -0.40
N LEU A 24 -4.63 4.87 -1.06
CA LEU A 24 -3.28 5.37 -0.84
C LEU A 24 -2.92 6.39 -1.91
N LYS A 25 -2.74 7.65 -1.49
CA LYS A 25 -2.27 8.72 -2.36
C LYS A 25 -0.76 8.87 -2.22
N HIS A 26 -0.05 8.82 -3.34
CA HIS A 26 1.36 9.18 -3.38
C HIS A 26 1.51 10.69 -3.32
N ASN A 27 2.29 11.22 -2.39
CA ASN A 27 2.35 12.66 -2.13
C ASN A 27 2.97 13.43 -3.30
N MET A 28 4.05 12.91 -3.89
CA MET A 28 4.81 13.64 -4.91
C MET A 28 4.08 13.72 -6.24
N THR A 29 3.52 12.60 -6.71
CA THR A 29 2.75 12.57 -7.98
C THR A 29 1.31 13.06 -7.80
N GLY A 30 0.79 13.01 -6.57
CA GLY A 30 -0.62 13.28 -6.27
C GLY A 30 -1.59 12.20 -6.75
N ARG A 31 -1.09 11.03 -7.17
CA ARG A 31 -1.90 9.96 -7.75
C ARG A 31 -2.13 8.81 -6.77
N PHE A 32 -3.21 8.07 -7.01
CA PHE A 32 -3.63 6.97 -6.17
C PHE A 32 -3.10 5.63 -6.66
N LEU A 33 -2.63 4.81 -5.70
CA LEU A 33 -2.28 3.42 -5.93
C LEU A 33 -3.49 2.64 -6.43
N THR A 34 -3.30 1.84 -7.47
CA THR A 34 -4.34 1.02 -8.08
C THR A 34 -3.72 -0.22 -8.70
N SER A 35 -4.60 -1.16 -9.06
CA SER A 35 -4.23 -2.35 -9.80
C SER A 35 -5.44 -2.86 -10.58
N ARG A 36 -5.22 -3.65 -11.63
CA ARG A 36 -6.31 -4.13 -12.48
C ARG A 36 -6.14 -5.59 -12.88
N SER A 37 -7.19 -6.38 -12.66
CA SER A 37 -7.22 -7.79 -13.06
C SER A 37 -6.94 -7.95 -14.56
N GLY A 38 -5.94 -8.79 -14.87
CA GLY A 38 -5.52 -9.08 -16.25
C GLY A 38 -4.54 -8.07 -16.86
N ASP A 39 -4.20 -6.98 -16.14
CA ASP A 39 -3.09 -6.11 -16.51
C ASP A 39 -1.84 -6.52 -15.73
N CYS A 40 -0.95 -7.27 -16.40
CA CYS A 40 0.25 -7.84 -15.82
C CYS A 40 1.51 -7.27 -16.50
N TYR A 41 2.64 -7.31 -15.81
CA TYR A 41 3.92 -6.97 -16.44
C TYR A 41 4.27 -7.96 -17.57
N GLU A 42 4.82 -7.46 -18.67
CA GLU A 42 5.33 -8.29 -19.77
C GLU A 42 6.74 -8.85 -19.47
N THR A 43 7.43 -8.22 -18.54
CA THR A 43 8.76 -8.58 -18.02
C THR A 43 8.67 -8.86 -16.53
N GLY A 44 9.81 -9.14 -15.88
CA GLY A 44 9.85 -9.39 -14.45
C GLY A 44 9.08 -10.65 -14.06
N SER A 45 8.24 -10.58 -13.02
CA SER A 45 7.51 -11.74 -12.50
C SER A 45 6.32 -12.16 -13.37
N GLY A 46 5.84 -11.28 -14.26
CA GLY A 46 4.60 -11.48 -15.01
C GLY A 46 3.32 -11.37 -14.16
N GLN A 47 3.41 -10.88 -12.92
CA GLN A 47 2.27 -10.68 -12.03
C GLN A 47 1.48 -9.39 -12.36
N GLN A 48 0.32 -9.23 -11.71
CA GLN A 48 -0.56 -8.08 -11.90
C GLN A 48 0.16 -6.80 -11.47
N LYS A 49 0.09 -5.75 -12.30
CA LYS A 49 0.83 -4.50 -12.03
C LYS A 49 0.27 -3.77 -10.82
N ALA A 50 1.14 -3.21 -9.98
CA ALA A 50 0.77 -2.13 -9.08
C ALA A 50 1.28 -0.82 -9.70
N VAL A 51 0.40 0.19 -9.80
CA VAL A 51 0.73 1.49 -10.41
C VAL A 51 0.04 2.61 -9.66
N THR A 52 0.43 3.87 -9.86
CA THR A 52 -0.43 5.01 -9.51
C THR A 52 -1.01 5.65 -10.77
N ALA A 53 -2.30 6.02 -10.74
CA ALA A 53 -2.99 6.50 -11.94
C ALA A 53 -4.06 7.57 -11.68
N ALA A 54 -4.98 7.30 -10.74
CA ALA A 54 -6.14 8.17 -10.51
C ALA A 54 -5.77 9.43 -9.71
N TRP A 55 -6.53 10.52 -9.92
CA TRP A 55 -6.37 11.79 -9.21
C TRP A 55 -7.27 11.94 -7.98
N GLU A 56 -8.31 11.11 -7.91
CA GLU A 56 -9.30 11.05 -6.84
C GLU A 56 -9.47 9.58 -6.42
N PRO A 57 -9.85 9.32 -5.16
CA PRO A 57 -10.21 7.97 -4.75
C PRO A 57 -11.44 7.49 -5.54
N ALA A 58 -11.41 6.21 -5.89
CA ALA A 58 -12.45 5.50 -6.62
C ALA A 58 -12.40 4.00 -6.23
N PRO A 59 -13.42 3.18 -6.54
CA PRO A 59 -13.45 1.76 -6.18
C PRO A 59 -12.18 0.98 -6.58
N GLU A 60 -11.61 1.27 -7.76
CA GLU A 60 -10.38 0.66 -8.28
C GLU A 60 -9.09 1.11 -7.56
N THR A 61 -9.16 2.05 -6.63
CA THR A 61 -8.01 2.53 -5.83
C THR A 61 -8.05 2.03 -4.39
N MET A 62 -9.10 1.30 -4.02
CA MET A 62 -9.36 0.91 -2.64
C MET A 62 -8.61 -0.38 -2.28
N PHE A 63 -8.02 -0.38 -1.08
CA PHE A 63 -7.38 -1.53 -0.46
C PHE A 63 -8.00 -1.81 0.90
N ILE A 64 -8.08 -3.08 1.28
CA ILE A 64 -8.46 -3.54 2.62
C ILE A 64 -7.19 -3.68 3.46
N VAL A 65 -7.17 -3.05 4.63
CA VAL A 65 -6.09 -3.25 5.61
C VAL A 65 -6.30 -4.56 6.34
N LEU A 66 -5.39 -5.52 6.16
CA LEU A 66 -5.45 -6.83 6.79
C LEU A 66 -4.29 -6.99 7.80
N PRO A 67 -4.47 -7.78 8.86
CA PRO A 67 -3.36 -8.12 9.75
C PRO A 67 -2.28 -8.93 9.01
N ARG A 68 -1.07 -8.93 9.58
CA ARG A 68 0.02 -9.84 9.16
C ARG A 68 -0.44 -11.28 8.99
N LEU A 69 0.30 -12.04 8.19
CA LEU A 69 -0.02 -13.43 7.94
C LEU A 69 -0.05 -14.23 9.26
N GLY A 70 -1.08 -15.07 9.39
CA GLY A 70 -1.29 -15.93 10.56
C GLY A 70 -1.86 -15.22 11.80
N GLU A 71 -2.14 -13.92 11.75
CA GLU A 71 -2.77 -13.18 12.83
C GLU A 71 -4.25 -12.89 12.56
N GLU A 72 -5.09 -13.01 13.58
CA GLU A 72 -6.50 -12.62 13.55
C GLU A 72 -6.68 -11.35 14.41
N ARG A 73 -7.12 -10.25 13.77
CA ARG A 73 -7.50 -8.97 14.38
C ARG A 73 -8.95 -8.67 14.00
N GLY A 74 -9.72 -8.08 14.91
CA GLY A 74 -11.08 -7.65 14.66
C GLY A 74 -11.16 -6.40 13.77
N PRO A 75 -12.26 -6.20 13.01
CA PRO A 75 -12.43 -5.10 12.05
C PRO A 75 -12.66 -3.70 12.67
N GLU A 76 -12.45 -3.58 13.97
CA GLU A 76 -12.57 -2.33 14.73
C GLU A 76 -11.28 -1.97 15.49
N GLU A 77 -10.28 -2.84 15.45
CA GLU A 77 -8.98 -2.58 16.07
C GLU A 77 -8.21 -1.54 15.24
N ASP A 78 -7.63 -0.56 15.95
CA ASP A 78 -6.80 0.49 15.36
C ASP A 78 -5.52 -0.11 14.79
N VAL A 79 -5.10 0.41 13.65
CA VAL A 79 -3.79 0.14 13.08
C VAL A 79 -2.84 1.22 13.58
N ASN A 80 -1.70 0.80 14.11
CA ASN A 80 -0.69 1.71 14.62
C ASN A 80 0.55 1.73 13.73
N PHE A 81 1.30 2.82 13.76
CA PHE A 81 2.67 2.84 13.25
C PHE A 81 3.50 1.76 13.95
N GLY A 82 4.30 1.03 13.16
CA GLY A 82 5.03 -0.15 13.57
C GLY A 82 4.27 -1.46 13.37
N ASP A 83 2.95 -1.42 13.11
CA ASP A 83 2.20 -2.62 12.79
C ASP A 83 2.62 -3.22 11.45
N LEU A 84 2.63 -4.55 11.42
CA LEU A 84 2.86 -5.33 10.21
C LEU A 84 1.50 -5.71 9.60
N ILE A 85 1.23 -5.20 8.41
CA ILE A 85 -0.06 -5.32 7.72
C ILE A 85 0.09 -6.00 6.37
N ARG A 86 -1.04 -6.35 5.76
CA ARG A 86 -1.17 -6.66 4.34
C ARG A 86 -2.22 -5.74 3.74
N LEU A 87 -2.05 -5.37 2.47
CA LEU A 87 -3.01 -4.53 1.75
C LEU A 87 -3.62 -5.32 0.60
N LYS A 88 -4.92 -5.56 0.65
CA LYS A 88 -5.64 -6.33 -0.37
C LYS A 88 -6.43 -5.41 -1.27
N HIS A 89 -6.11 -5.39 -2.56
CA HIS A 89 -6.84 -4.59 -3.53
C HIS A 89 -8.30 -5.07 -3.62
N VAL A 90 -9.26 -4.14 -3.52
CA VAL A 90 -10.68 -4.48 -3.36
C VAL A 90 -11.25 -5.17 -4.60
N GLU A 91 -10.98 -4.64 -5.80
CA GLU A 91 -11.57 -5.19 -7.02
C GLU A 91 -10.90 -6.49 -7.48
N SER A 92 -9.57 -6.56 -7.47
CA SER A 92 -8.84 -7.75 -7.94
C SER A 92 -8.65 -8.82 -6.88
N ARG A 93 -8.86 -8.51 -5.60
CA ARG A 93 -8.64 -9.40 -4.44
C ARG A 93 -7.20 -9.84 -4.19
N ALA A 94 -6.27 -9.50 -5.08
CA ALA A 94 -4.84 -9.66 -4.92
C ALA A 94 -4.24 -8.72 -3.84
N ASN A 95 -3.14 -9.14 -3.21
CA ASN A 95 -2.43 -8.40 -2.17
C ASN A 95 -1.30 -7.58 -2.80
N LEU A 96 -1.04 -6.38 -2.27
CA LEU A 96 0.17 -5.61 -2.58
C LEU A 96 1.39 -6.43 -2.17
N HIS A 97 2.26 -6.69 -3.14
CA HIS A 97 3.28 -7.72 -3.04
C HIS A 97 4.60 -7.23 -3.60
N SER A 98 5.72 -7.74 -3.07
CA SER A 98 7.04 -7.48 -3.64
C SER A 98 8.01 -8.60 -3.33
N HIS A 99 9.02 -8.79 -4.17
CA HIS A 99 10.00 -9.87 -4.01
C HIS A 99 11.38 -9.40 -4.50
N PRO A 100 12.48 -9.95 -3.95
CA PRO A 100 13.83 -9.47 -4.23
C PRO A 100 14.37 -9.88 -5.61
N ASP A 101 13.71 -10.83 -6.29
CA ASP A 101 14.28 -11.52 -7.45
C ASP A 101 13.98 -10.83 -8.79
N PHE A 102 13.09 -9.84 -8.82
CA PHE A 102 12.61 -9.22 -10.05
C PHE A 102 12.77 -7.70 -10.02
N ALA A 103 13.29 -7.18 -11.12
CA ALA A 103 13.46 -5.76 -11.34
C ALA A 103 12.21 -5.16 -12.00
N SER A 104 11.85 -3.93 -11.61
CA SER A 104 10.76 -3.16 -12.19
C SER A 104 11.07 -2.80 -13.65
N PRO A 105 10.06 -2.72 -14.54
CA PRO A 105 10.32 -2.61 -15.97
C PRO A 105 10.93 -1.29 -16.45
N LEU A 106 10.68 -0.16 -15.78
CA LEU A 106 11.15 1.16 -16.24
C LEU A 106 12.45 1.58 -15.58
N THR A 107 12.58 1.37 -14.27
CA THR A 107 13.69 1.90 -13.46
C THR A 107 14.66 0.85 -12.93
N GLU A 108 14.39 -0.43 -13.19
CA GLU A 108 15.21 -1.56 -12.70
C GLU A 108 15.33 -1.59 -11.16
N GLN A 109 14.37 -1.00 -10.43
CA GLN A 109 14.25 -1.09 -8.97
C GLN A 109 13.57 -2.39 -8.55
N GLN A 110 13.28 -2.65 -7.28
CA GLN A 110 12.57 -3.87 -6.90
C GLN A 110 11.11 -3.81 -7.42
N GLU A 111 10.64 -4.89 -8.06
CA GLU A 111 9.28 -4.95 -8.60
C GLU A 111 8.23 -4.97 -7.47
N VAL A 112 7.18 -4.17 -7.61
CA VAL A 112 5.98 -4.21 -6.76
C VAL A 112 4.78 -4.56 -7.62
N THR A 113 3.97 -5.49 -7.15
CA THR A 113 2.87 -6.10 -7.88
C THR A 113 1.63 -6.20 -7.00
N CYS A 114 0.54 -6.68 -7.60
CA CYS A 114 -0.54 -7.31 -6.86
C CYS A 114 -0.51 -8.82 -7.12
N PHE A 115 -0.51 -9.64 -6.07
CA PHE A 115 -0.38 -11.09 -6.18
C PHE A 115 -1.45 -11.85 -5.37
N GLY A 116 -1.82 -13.04 -5.86
CA GLY A 116 -2.73 -13.93 -5.16
C GLY A 116 -4.19 -13.50 -5.23
N ASP A 117 -4.95 -13.90 -4.20
CA ASP A 117 -6.39 -13.72 -4.11
C ASP A 117 -6.85 -13.82 -2.63
N ASP A 118 -8.13 -14.12 -2.39
CA ASP A 118 -8.69 -14.31 -1.04
C ASP A 118 -8.12 -15.48 -0.26
N PHE A 119 -7.55 -16.46 -0.93
CA PHE A 119 -7.05 -17.69 -0.33
C PHE A 119 -5.55 -17.87 -0.54
N THR A 120 -4.93 -17.00 -1.35
CA THR A 120 -3.52 -17.04 -1.72
C THR A 120 -2.81 -15.79 -1.21
N THR A 121 -1.90 -16.00 -0.25
CA THR A 121 -1.11 -14.95 0.40
C THR A 121 0.17 -15.58 0.96
N ASP A 122 1.24 -14.80 1.07
CA ASP A 122 2.51 -15.22 1.68
C ASP A 122 3.22 -14.07 2.41
N GLU A 123 4.45 -14.32 2.87
CA GLU A 123 5.25 -13.37 3.66
C GLU A 123 5.68 -12.12 2.84
N ASN A 124 5.62 -12.18 1.50
CA ASN A 124 5.95 -11.07 0.60
C ASN A 124 4.76 -10.10 0.38
N ASP A 125 3.62 -10.36 1.02
CA ASP A 125 2.48 -9.43 1.07
C ASP A 125 2.58 -8.46 2.27
N GLN A 126 3.61 -8.59 3.10
CA GLN A 126 3.66 -7.96 4.42
C GLN A 126 4.48 -6.66 4.44
N TRP A 127 3.86 -5.60 4.94
CA TRP A 127 4.40 -4.25 4.97
C TRP A 127 4.32 -3.67 6.38
N VAL A 128 5.39 -3.05 6.85
CA VAL A 128 5.39 -2.28 8.10
C VAL A 128 4.91 -0.86 7.77
N VAL A 129 3.92 -0.38 8.53
CA VAL A 129 3.47 1.01 8.43
C VAL A 129 4.40 1.88 9.27
N GLU A 130 5.21 2.72 8.64
CA GLU A 130 6.15 3.60 9.34
C GLU A 130 5.72 5.06 9.23
N GLN A 131 5.90 5.81 10.32
CA GLN A 131 5.50 7.20 10.38
C GLN A 131 6.45 8.08 9.59
N TRP A 132 5.92 8.99 8.78
CA TRP A 132 6.69 10.10 8.22
C TRP A 132 6.82 11.21 9.27
N SER A 133 7.99 11.36 9.88
CA SER A 133 8.25 12.33 10.96
C SER A 133 9.11 13.53 10.54
N PHE A 134 9.36 13.71 9.24
CA PHE A 134 10.26 14.75 8.72
C PHE A 134 9.56 16.07 8.38
N ASP A 135 8.23 16.11 8.44
CA ASP A 135 7.43 17.31 8.17
C ASP A 135 7.04 17.99 9.49
N GLU A 136 7.72 19.09 9.82
CA GLU A 136 7.46 19.84 11.06
C GLU A 136 6.02 20.33 11.16
N ALA A 137 5.38 20.71 10.05
CA ALA A 137 4.00 21.21 10.08
C ALA A 137 3.01 20.08 10.38
N GLU A 138 3.18 18.89 9.78
CA GLU A 138 2.35 17.72 10.15
C GLU A 138 2.60 17.27 11.59
N ASN A 139 3.84 17.40 12.10
CA ASN A 139 4.18 17.04 13.48
C ASN A 139 3.62 18.02 14.53
N GLU A 140 3.23 19.25 14.14
CA GLU A 140 2.47 20.15 15.01
C GLU A 140 0.99 19.76 15.10
N GLU A 141 0.44 19.19 14.03
CA GLU A 141 -0.94 18.72 13.96
C GLU A 141 -1.11 17.34 14.63
N PHE A 142 -0.13 16.45 14.46
CA PHE A 142 -0.13 15.09 15.00
C PHE A 142 1.03 14.87 15.97
N ASP A 143 0.73 14.43 17.20
CA ASP A 143 1.75 14.05 18.18
C ASP A 143 2.61 12.90 17.64
N VAL A 144 3.92 13.11 17.51
CA VAL A 144 4.88 12.11 16.99
C VAL A 144 4.96 10.89 17.90
N GLU A 145 4.65 11.03 19.19
CA GLU A 145 4.63 9.90 20.13
C GLU A 145 3.29 9.13 20.11
N ASP A 146 2.26 9.66 19.43
CA ASP A 146 1.00 8.94 19.23
C ASP A 146 1.19 7.88 18.12
N PRO A 147 1.12 6.58 18.47
CA PRO A 147 1.34 5.50 17.52
C PRO A 147 0.16 5.33 16.54
N THR A 148 -0.96 6.02 16.75
CA THR A 148 -2.17 5.86 15.94
C THR A 148 -1.94 6.31 14.50
N TRP A 149 -2.33 5.46 13.54
CA TRP A 149 -2.28 5.80 12.12
C TRP A 149 -3.57 6.51 11.69
N TYR A 150 -3.47 7.82 11.46
CA TYR A 150 -4.62 8.65 11.07
C TYR A 150 -4.71 8.84 9.55
N VAL A 151 -5.95 8.99 9.07
CA VAL A 151 -6.26 9.50 7.72
C VAL A 151 -5.61 10.86 7.54
N GLY A 152 -4.98 11.09 6.38
CA GLY A 152 -4.28 12.34 6.06
C GLY A 152 -2.86 12.47 6.63
N ARG A 153 -2.51 11.71 7.69
CA ARG A 153 -1.14 11.70 8.25
C ARG A 153 -0.19 11.00 7.30
N SER A 154 0.95 11.63 7.00
CA SER A 154 1.92 11.02 6.10
C SER A 154 2.58 9.79 6.73
N PHE A 155 2.85 8.81 5.89
CA PHE A 155 3.47 7.54 6.26
C PHE A 155 4.27 7.00 5.07
N TYR A 156 4.99 5.92 5.31
CA TYR A 156 5.60 5.12 4.26
C TYR A 156 5.49 3.63 4.62
N LEU A 157 5.54 2.77 3.60
CA LEU A 157 5.44 1.33 3.79
C LEU A 157 6.80 0.69 3.56
N ARG A 158 7.26 -0.09 4.52
CA ARG A 158 8.49 -0.89 4.38
C ARG A 158 8.13 -2.34 4.13
N HIS A 159 8.61 -2.89 3.03
CA HIS A 159 8.43 -4.31 2.73
C HIS A 159 9.19 -5.15 3.76
N ALA A 160 8.50 -6.04 4.47
CA ALA A 160 9.07 -6.73 5.62
C ALA A 160 10.20 -7.70 5.26
N SER A 161 10.06 -8.40 4.12
CA SER A 161 11.03 -9.42 3.70
C SER A 161 12.32 -8.84 3.11
N THR A 162 12.26 -7.66 2.47
CA THR A 162 13.41 -7.09 1.76
C THR A 162 13.91 -5.77 2.31
N GLY A 163 13.12 -5.06 3.13
CA GLY A 163 13.50 -3.81 3.77
C GLY A 163 13.36 -2.56 2.89
N VAL A 164 13.05 -2.71 1.60
CA VAL A 164 12.80 -1.59 0.68
C VAL A 164 11.48 -0.88 1.02
N THR A 165 11.36 0.38 0.62
CA THR A 165 10.14 1.17 0.82
C THR A 165 9.28 1.21 -0.44
N LEU A 166 7.96 1.23 -0.27
CA LEU A 166 7.02 1.45 -1.37
C LEU A 166 7.21 2.84 -1.94
N HIS A 167 7.53 2.89 -3.23
CA HIS A 167 8.03 4.07 -3.91
C HIS A 167 7.25 4.31 -5.20
N SER A 168 7.10 5.56 -5.60
CA SER A 168 6.59 5.92 -6.93
C SER A 168 7.20 7.23 -7.42
N HIS A 169 7.10 7.52 -8.71
CA HIS A 169 7.82 8.64 -9.35
C HIS A 169 7.23 8.98 -10.72
N GLU A 170 7.74 10.03 -11.35
CA GLU A 170 7.26 10.55 -12.65
C GLU A 170 7.51 9.63 -13.85
N GLU A 171 8.25 8.52 -13.71
CA GLU A 171 8.38 7.53 -14.81
C GLU A 171 7.05 6.81 -15.05
N THR A 172 6.60 6.79 -16.30
CA THR A 172 5.27 6.27 -16.70
C THR A 172 5.34 5.18 -17.76
N PHE A 173 4.33 4.29 -17.77
CA PHE A 173 4.18 3.24 -18.79
C PHE A 173 3.60 3.75 -20.12
N GLY A 174 3.42 5.08 -20.28
CA GLY A 174 2.90 5.71 -21.50
C GLY A 174 1.37 5.72 -21.63
N ASP A 175 0.65 5.08 -20.72
CA ASP A 175 -0.81 5.08 -20.58
C ASP A 175 -1.30 5.99 -19.45
N ASP A 176 -0.48 6.96 -19.07
CA ASP A 176 -0.70 7.88 -17.95
C ASP A 176 -0.72 7.19 -16.57
N THR A 177 -0.08 6.02 -16.44
CA THR A 177 0.19 5.37 -15.14
C THR A 177 1.65 5.53 -14.76
N ASN A 178 1.92 5.83 -13.50
CA ASN A 178 3.27 5.89 -12.94
C ASN A 178 3.67 4.52 -12.40
N GLU A 179 4.95 4.20 -12.55
CA GLU A 179 5.52 2.99 -11.96
C GLU A 179 5.54 3.09 -10.42
N VAL A 180 5.27 1.95 -9.79
CA VAL A 180 5.39 1.73 -8.35
C VAL A 180 6.43 0.64 -8.13
N THR A 181 7.32 0.86 -7.20
CA THR A 181 8.51 0.02 -6.97
C THR A 181 8.81 -0.11 -5.49
N GLY A 182 9.73 -1.02 -5.17
CA GLY A 182 10.42 -1.09 -3.90
C GLY A 182 11.81 -0.48 -4.06
N TYR A 183 12.13 0.57 -3.30
CA TYR A 183 13.42 1.25 -3.46
C TYR A 183 14.10 1.63 -2.15
N GLY A 184 15.44 1.63 -2.17
CA GLY A 184 16.27 2.13 -1.08
C GLY A 184 16.06 1.42 0.26
N ASN A 185 16.52 2.07 1.34
CA ASN A 185 16.15 1.73 2.71
C ASN A 185 15.30 2.85 3.36
N GLY A 186 14.90 3.85 2.56
CA GLY A 186 14.04 4.97 2.92
C GLY A 186 14.39 5.74 4.22
N PRO A 187 13.50 6.66 4.61
CA PRO A 187 12.49 7.27 3.74
C PRO A 187 13.06 8.45 2.94
N ASP A 188 12.67 8.58 1.67
CA ASP A 188 12.78 9.78 0.85
C ASP A 188 11.39 10.27 0.39
N GLU A 189 11.29 11.44 -0.25
CA GLU A 189 10.00 12.05 -0.59
C GLU A 189 9.11 11.20 -1.50
N ASN A 190 9.69 10.34 -2.35
CA ASN A 190 8.94 9.43 -3.22
C ASN A 190 8.43 8.18 -2.49
N ASP A 191 8.83 7.99 -1.23
CA ASP A 191 8.27 6.98 -0.33
C ASP A 191 7.07 7.52 0.46
N ARG A 192 6.72 8.80 0.29
CA ARG A 192 5.73 9.49 1.13
C ARG A 192 4.31 9.28 0.60
N TRP A 193 3.47 8.65 1.41
CA TRP A 193 2.06 8.38 1.12
C TRP A 193 1.14 8.98 2.18
N ARG A 194 -0.14 9.14 1.84
CA ARG A 194 -1.21 9.47 2.78
C ARG A 194 -2.45 8.62 2.50
N VAL A 195 -3.15 8.26 3.57
CA VAL A 195 -4.48 7.66 3.44
C VAL A 195 -5.48 8.76 3.14
N VAL A 196 -6.30 8.55 2.12
CA VAL A 196 -7.47 9.36 1.79
C VAL A 196 -8.68 8.44 1.75
N VAL A 197 -9.83 8.97 2.17
CA VAL A 197 -11.13 8.30 2.08
C VAL A 197 -12.11 9.19 1.33
N GLU A 198 -13.08 8.58 0.67
CA GLU A 198 -14.22 9.27 0.03
C GLU A 198 -15.17 9.91 1.04
#